data_AF-A0A085N3X1-F1
#
_entry.id   AF-A0A085N3X1-F1
#
_cell.length_a   1.000
_cell.length_b   1.000
_cell.length_c   1.000
_cell.angle_alpha   90.00
_cell.angle_beta   90.00
_cell.angle_gamma   90.00
#
_symmetry.space_group_name_H-M   'P 1'
#
loop_
_entity.id
_entity.type
_entity.pdbx_description
1 polymer ?
#
loop_
_entity_poly.entity_id
_entity_poly.type
_entity_poly.pdbx_seq_one_letter_code
_entity_poly.pdbx_strand_id
1 'polypeptide(L)'
;MGCVDSVGRRIDAGARYHDLGFLFHCKEKEVGLTIVFAGCVAKEFGVTREFGFGESWYTKPVGSLSYRMVCQGNEKHVTVEVAECIANLDQGRKVLAVGQCDKYGDDRMFTCLKHESGAILARLTTIEQKVLDYKKFTTVDGQMCPMLEK
;
A
#
# COMPACT_ATOMS: atom_id res chain seq x y z
N MET A 1 17.70 20.67 25.26
CA MET A 1 17.99 19.22 25.16
C MET A 1 17.39 18.72 23.86
N GLY A 2 17.93 17.64 23.27
CA GLY A 2 17.49 17.17 21.96
C GLY A 2 17.98 15.75 21.69
N CYS A 3 17.49 15.17 20.62
CA CYS A 3 17.95 13.88 20.10
C CYS A 3 19.06 14.10 19.06
N VAL A 4 19.77 13.03 18.71
CA VAL A 4 20.74 13.03 17.60
C VAL A 4 20.33 11.93 16.63
N ASP A 5 20.14 12.29 15.36
CA ASP A 5 19.75 11.33 14.33
C ASP A 5 20.91 10.43 13.86
N SER A 6 20.63 9.52 12.93
CA SER A 6 21.59 8.56 12.36
C SER A 6 22.79 9.21 11.67
N VAL A 7 22.68 10.47 11.24
CA VAL A 7 23.74 11.22 10.54
C VAL A 7 24.38 12.28 11.44
N GLY A 8 24.09 12.28 12.74
CA GLY A 8 24.70 13.17 13.72
C GLY A 8 24.06 14.56 13.81
N ARG A 9 22.91 14.79 13.15
CA ARG A 9 22.19 16.07 13.27
C ARG A 9 21.42 16.12 14.58
N ARG A 10 21.48 17.28 15.23
CA ARG A 10 20.72 17.56 16.44
C ARG A 10 19.27 17.86 16.09
N ILE A 11 18.35 17.17 16.76
CA ILE A 11 16.90 17.32 16.62
C ILE A 11 16.36 17.90 17.93
N ASP A 12 15.58 18.96 17.86
CA ASP A 12 14.99 19.56 19.05
C ASP A 12 13.96 18.64 19.71
N ALA A 13 13.82 18.74 21.02
CA ALA A 13 12.82 18.00 21.77
C ALA A 13 11.40 18.33 21.25
N GLY A 14 10.58 17.31 21.00
CA GLY A 14 9.25 17.44 20.42
C GLY A 14 9.23 17.62 18.89
N ALA A 15 10.38 17.80 18.25
CA ALA A 15 10.44 17.96 16.80
C ALA A 15 10.31 16.62 16.07
N ARG A 16 9.68 16.68 14.89
CA ARG A 16 9.58 15.57 13.94
C ARG A 16 10.51 15.81 12.76
N TYR A 17 11.01 14.73 12.17
CA TYR A 17 11.86 14.79 10.99
C TYR A 17 11.67 13.56 10.10
N HIS A 18 12.06 13.69 8.84
CA HIS A 18 11.94 12.62 7.84
C HIS A 18 13.32 12.00 7.59
N ASP A 19 13.35 10.67 7.53
CA ASP A 19 14.52 9.94 7.07
C ASP A 19 14.10 8.63 6.40
N LEU A 20 14.73 8.28 5.28
CA LEU A 20 14.50 7.04 4.52
C LEU A 20 13.01 6.68 4.25
N GLY A 21 12.14 7.68 4.08
CA GLY A 21 10.70 7.46 3.83
C GLY A 21 9.84 7.25 5.09
N PHE A 22 10.42 7.43 6.27
CA PHE A 22 9.73 7.32 7.55
C PHE A 22 9.73 8.65 8.30
N LEU A 23 8.72 8.82 9.15
CA LEU A 23 8.59 9.96 10.04
C LEU A 23 9.09 9.54 11.43
N PHE A 24 9.99 10.33 11.98
CA PHE A 24 10.56 10.15 13.31
C PHE A 24 10.16 11.32 14.21
N HIS A 25 10.18 11.06 15.52
CA HIS A 25 9.87 12.06 16.55
C HIS A 25 10.89 11.97 17.69
N CYS A 26 11.49 13.11 18.05
CA CYS A 26 12.28 13.21 19.26
C CYS A 26 11.34 13.38 20.47
N LYS A 27 10.95 12.26 21.08
CA LYS A 27 9.92 12.21 22.12
C LYS A 27 10.55 12.19 23.51
N GLU A 28 9.97 12.96 24.42
CA GLU A 28 10.28 12.90 25.84
C GLU A 28 9.66 11.66 26.49
N LYS A 29 10.47 10.96 27.28
CA LYS A 29 10.07 9.84 28.13
C LYS A 29 10.45 10.15 29.58
N GLU A 30 10.02 9.29 30.50
CA GLU A 30 10.34 9.42 31.94
C GLU A 30 11.84 9.58 32.20
N VAL A 31 12.69 8.98 31.36
CA VAL A 31 14.15 9.08 31.45
C VAL A 31 14.69 9.65 30.15
N GLY A 32 14.53 10.97 29.97
CA GLY A 32 15.16 11.74 28.91
C GLY A 32 14.45 11.70 27.55
N LEU A 33 15.21 11.95 26.49
CA LEU A 33 14.70 12.06 25.11
C LEU A 33 15.13 10.85 24.29
N THR A 34 14.23 10.36 23.45
CA THR A 34 14.52 9.24 22.54
C THR A 34 13.88 9.45 21.18
N ILE A 35 14.51 8.89 20.15
CA ILE A 35 13.96 8.88 18.79
C ILE A 35 13.04 7.67 18.65
N VAL A 36 11.81 7.92 18.22
CA VAL A 36 10.83 6.89 17.91
C VAL A 36 10.27 7.08 16.52
N PHE A 37 9.75 6.00 15.93
CA PHE A 37 8.91 6.13 14.76
C PHE A 37 7.61 6.87 15.12
N ALA A 38 7.16 7.71 14.20
CA ALA A 38 5.92 8.45 14.31
C ALA A 38 5.00 8.24 13.09
N GLY A 39 5.50 7.62 12.02
CA GLY A 39 4.71 7.31 10.85
C GLY A 39 5.55 7.11 9.59
N CYS A 40 4.91 7.32 8.45
CA CYS A 40 5.46 7.16 7.12
C CYS A 40 5.46 8.49 6.37
N VAL A 41 6.34 8.62 5.39
CA VAL A 41 6.40 9.79 4.50
C VAL A 41 6.24 9.30 3.08
N ALA A 42 5.22 9.80 2.39
CA ALA A 42 4.92 9.37 1.03
C ALA A 42 4.44 10.53 0.17
N LYS A 43 4.53 10.35 -1.16
CA LYS A 43 3.96 11.29 -2.12
C LYS A 43 2.53 10.87 -2.46
N GLU A 44 1.59 11.75 -2.16
CA GLU A 44 0.20 11.62 -2.56
C GLU A 44 -0.13 12.77 -3.52
N PHE A 45 -0.63 12.43 -4.72
CA PHE A 45 -0.88 13.40 -5.80
C PHE A 45 0.30 14.33 -6.12
N GLY A 46 1.54 13.82 -5.98
CA GLY A 46 2.76 14.57 -6.26
C GLY A 46 3.28 15.42 -5.09
N VAL A 47 2.52 15.52 -4.00
CA VAL A 47 2.88 16.27 -2.79
C VAL A 47 3.38 15.30 -1.73
N THR A 48 4.55 15.58 -1.16
CA THR A 48 5.05 14.82 0.00
C THR A 48 4.21 15.14 1.22
N ARG A 49 3.68 14.10 1.87
CA ARG A 49 2.85 14.19 3.08
C ARG A 49 3.34 13.19 4.12
N GLU A 50 3.07 13.54 5.37
CA GLU A 50 3.26 12.67 6.54
C GLU A 50 1.98 11.88 6.78
N PHE A 51 2.13 10.61 7.14
CA PHE A 51 1.05 9.69 7.46
C PHE A 51 1.34 9.02 8.81
N GLY A 52 0.46 9.23 9.78
CA GLY A 52 0.52 8.54 11.06
C GLY A 52 0.21 7.04 10.94
N PHE A 53 0.41 6.30 12.02
CA PHE A 53 0.05 4.88 12.06
C PHE A 53 -1.46 4.68 11.85
N GLY A 54 -1.82 3.76 10.96
CA GLY A 54 -3.19 3.50 10.52
C GLY A 54 -3.67 4.41 9.39
N GLU A 55 -2.96 5.51 9.09
CA GLU A 55 -3.32 6.37 7.97
C GLU A 55 -2.92 5.75 6.63
N SER A 56 -3.64 6.14 5.58
CA SER A 56 -3.49 5.58 4.24
C SER A 56 -3.43 6.66 3.19
N TRP A 57 -2.84 6.33 2.04
CA TRP A 57 -2.73 7.23 0.90
C TRP A 57 -2.87 6.48 -0.41
N TYR A 58 -3.19 7.21 -1.46
CA TYR A 58 -3.23 6.67 -2.81
C TYR A 58 -1.91 6.90 -3.56
N THR A 59 -1.40 5.84 -4.20
CA THR A 59 -0.24 5.99 -5.08
C THR A 59 -0.61 6.76 -6.34
N LYS A 60 0.37 7.42 -6.96
CA LYS A 60 0.20 7.93 -8.31
C LYS A 60 -0.22 6.78 -9.24
N PRO A 61 -1.25 6.96 -10.08
CA PRO A 61 -1.63 5.93 -11.05
C PRO A 61 -0.49 5.63 -12.03
N VAL A 62 -0.27 4.35 -12.30
CA VAL A 62 0.58 3.86 -13.39
C VAL A 62 -0.37 3.27 -14.44
N GLY A 63 -0.58 4.00 -15.53
CA GLY A 63 -1.69 3.73 -16.44
C GLY A 63 -3.02 3.88 -15.70
N SER A 64 -3.80 2.80 -15.66
CA SER A 64 -5.10 2.74 -14.99
C SER A 64 -5.07 2.16 -13.59
N LEU A 65 -3.90 1.73 -13.12
CA LEU A 65 -3.76 1.03 -11.85
C LEU A 65 -3.14 1.94 -10.80
N SER A 66 -3.67 1.87 -9.58
CA SER A 66 -3.13 2.54 -8.40
C SER A 66 -3.34 1.66 -7.18
N TYR A 67 -2.70 2.01 -6.07
CA TYR A 67 -2.79 1.27 -4.81
C TYR A 67 -3.21 2.21 -3.69
N ARG A 68 -3.99 1.68 -2.74
CA ARG A 68 -4.11 2.30 -1.41
C ARG A 68 -3.05 1.69 -0.52
N MET A 69 -2.08 2.49 -0.11
CA MET A 69 -1.05 2.11 0.85
C MET A 69 -1.51 2.46 2.26
N VAL A 70 -1.07 1.72 3.27
CA VAL A 70 -1.32 2.02 4.68
C VAL A 70 -0.01 2.02 5.45
N CYS A 71 0.19 3.03 6.31
CA CYS A 71 1.29 3.07 7.25
C CYS A 71 0.90 2.25 8.49
N GLN A 72 1.58 1.14 8.74
CA GLN A 72 1.34 0.33 9.94
C GLN A 72 2.54 0.36 10.87
N GLY A 73 2.28 0.23 12.16
CA GLY A 73 3.33 0.09 13.16
C GLY A 73 3.06 0.85 14.44
N ASN A 74 4.14 1.17 15.13
CA ASN A 74 4.17 1.91 16.37
C ASN A 74 5.54 2.57 16.55
N GLU A 75 5.81 3.10 17.75
CA GLU A 75 7.06 3.78 18.08
C GLU A 75 8.34 2.95 17.89
N LYS A 76 8.25 1.61 17.80
CA LYS A 76 9.39 0.69 17.67
C LYS A 76 9.58 0.11 16.27
N HIS A 77 8.51 -0.02 15.50
CA HIS A 77 8.56 -0.57 14.14
C HIS A 77 7.55 0.13 13.25
N VAL A 78 7.90 0.29 11.97
CA VAL A 78 7.00 0.85 10.97
C VAL A 78 7.14 0.07 9.67
N THR A 79 6.03 -0.14 8.99
CA THR A 79 5.95 -0.78 7.68
C THR A 79 4.92 -0.08 6.82
N VAL A 80 5.08 -0.20 5.50
CA VAL A 80 4.13 0.28 4.51
C VAL A 80 3.57 -0.93 3.79
N GLU A 81 2.25 -1.08 3.85
CA GLU A 81 1.56 -2.22 3.25
C GLU A 81 0.57 -1.75 2.18
N VAL A 82 0.36 -2.60 1.17
CA VAL A 82 -0.72 -2.41 0.20
C VAL A 82 -2.01 -2.89 0.87
N ALA A 83 -2.96 -1.98 1.09
CA ALA A 83 -4.27 -2.33 1.60
C ALA A 83 -5.21 -2.75 0.46
N GLU A 84 -5.18 -2.03 -0.66
CA GLU A 84 -6.07 -2.26 -1.80
C GLU A 84 -5.37 -2.00 -3.13
N CYS A 85 -5.76 -2.75 -4.16
CA CYS A 85 -5.48 -2.45 -5.55
C CYS A 85 -6.69 -1.76 -6.18
N ILE A 86 -6.45 -0.77 -7.03
CA ILE A 86 -7.49 0.06 -7.64
C ILE A 86 -7.28 0.10 -9.14
N ALA A 87 -8.29 -0.31 -9.90
CA ALA A 87 -8.38 -0.13 -11.34
C ALA A 87 -9.37 0.99 -11.66
N ASN A 88 -8.96 1.94 -12.48
CA ASN A 88 -9.81 3.02 -12.95
C ASN A 88 -9.65 3.20 -14.47
N LEU A 89 -10.58 2.62 -15.23
CA LEU A 89 -10.66 2.72 -16.69
C LEU A 89 -12.08 3.12 -17.15
N ASP A 90 -12.33 2.93 -18.44
CA ASP A 90 -13.56 3.15 -19.17
C ASP A 90 -14.80 2.54 -18.50
N GLN A 91 -14.67 1.38 -17.85
CA GLN A 91 -15.76 0.70 -17.16
C GLN A 91 -15.95 1.12 -15.70
N GLY A 92 -15.24 2.17 -15.25
CA GLY A 92 -15.37 2.77 -13.92
C GLY A 92 -14.33 2.30 -12.90
N ARG A 93 -14.45 2.79 -11.67
CA ARG A 93 -13.50 2.47 -10.60
C ARG A 93 -13.84 1.13 -9.94
N LYS A 94 -12.87 0.23 -9.87
CA LYS A 94 -12.95 -1.02 -9.11
C LYS A 94 -11.83 -1.11 -8.08
N VAL A 95 -12.17 -1.61 -6.90
CA VAL A 95 -11.25 -1.73 -5.76
C VAL A 95 -11.28 -3.17 -5.27
N LEU A 96 -10.10 -3.73 -5.03
CA LEU A 96 -9.94 -5.08 -4.49
C LEU A 96 -9.00 -5.04 -3.29
N ALA A 97 -9.35 -5.78 -2.24
CA ALA A 97 -8.40 -6.05 -1.16
C ALA A 97 -7.31 -7.02 -1.65
N VAL A 98 -6.18 -7.04 -0.95
CA VAL A 98 -5.11 -8.00 -1.23
C VAL A 98 -5.62 -9.43 -1.08
N GLY A 99 -5.28 -10.28 -2.05
CA GLY A 99 -5.75 -11.67 -2.13
C GLY A 99 -7.02 -11.85 -2.96
N GLN A 100 -7.67 -10.77 -3.41
CA GLN A 100 -8.91 -10.83 -4.17
C GLN A 100 -8.68 -10.73 -5.68
N CYS A 101 -9.63 -11.28 -6.43
CA CYS A 101 -9.88 -10.94 -7.82
C CYS A 101 -11.36 -10.67 -8.01
N ASP A 102 -11.70 -10.02 -9.13
CA ASP A 102 -13.08 -9.97 -9.60
C ASP A 102 -13.10 -9.62 -11.10
N LYS A 103 -14.22 -9.86 -11.77
CA LYS A 103 -14.44 -9.46 -13.16
C LYS A 103 -14.40 -7.94 -13.29
N TYR A 104 -13.73 -7.40 -14.30
CA TYR A 104 -13.72 -5.98 -14.62
C TYR A 104 -14.39 -5.79 -15.98
N GLY A 105 -15.64 -5.34 -15.96
CA GLY A 105 -16.55 -5.36 -17.10
C GLY A 105 -16.78 -6.76 -17.65
N ASP A 106 -16.86 -6.89 -18.97
CA ASP A 106 -17.24 -8.14 -19.62
C ASP A 106 -16.10 -9.00 -20.14
N ASP A 107 -14.96 -8.37 -20.42
CA ASP A 107 -13.84 -8.96 -21.14
C ASP A 107 -12.57 -9.13 -20.28
N ARG A 108 -12.53 -8.60 -19.05
CA ARG A 108 -11.30 -8.59 -18.22
C ARG A 108 -11.55 -9.12 -16.81
N MET A 109 -10.49 -9.63 -16.21
CA MET A 109 -10.39 -9.93 -14.79
C MET A 109 -9.39 -8.98 -14.15
N PHE A 110 -9.78 -8.38 -13.04
CA PHE A 110 -8.92 -7.59 -12.18
C PHE A 110 -8.45 -8.45 -11.01
N THR A 111 -7.15 -8.47 -10.74
CA THR A 111 -6.55 -9.23 -9.65
C THR A 111 -5.68 -8.32 -8.77
N CYS A 112 -5.67 -8.59 -7.47
CA CYS A 112 -4.82 -7.94 -6.48
C CYS A 112 -4.10 -9.00 -5.65
N LEU A 113 -3.04 -9.59 -6.21
CA LEU A 113 -2.44 -10.80 -5.65
C LEU A 113 -0.98 -10.61 -5.29
N LYS A 114 -0.54 -11.37 -4.27
CA LYS A 114 0.86 -11.44 -3.88
C LYS A 114 1.63 -12.29 -4.89
N HIS A 115 2.66 -11.71 -5.47
CA HIS A 115 3.59 -12.38 -6.38
C HIS A 115 4.63 -13.20 -5.60
N GLU A 116 5.33 -14.11 -6.27
CA GLU A 116 6.37 -14.97 -5.68
C GLU A 116 7.49 -14.17 -4.99
N SER A 117 7.77 -12.97 -5.49
CA SER A 117 8.72 -12.02 -4.90
C SER A 117 8.24 -11.37 -3.60
N GLY A 118 7.01 -11.65 -3.17
CA GLY A 118 6.36 -11.05 -2.01
C GLY A 118 5.67 -9.71 -2.30
N ALA A 119 5.86 -9.13 -3.47
CA ALA A 119 5.20 -7.88 -3.88
C ALA A 119 3.71 -8.10 -4.21
N ILE A 120 2.86 -7.15 -3.85
CA ILE A 120 1.46 -7.14 -4.30
C ILE A 120 1.38 -6.53 -5.69
N LEU A 121 0.77 -7.25 -6.63
CA LEU A 121 0.61 -6.81 -8.01
C LEU A 121 -0.86 -6.74 -8.37
N ALA A 122 -1.27 -5.55 -8.82
CA ALA A 122 -2.52 -5.33 -9.52
C ALA A 122 -2.36 -5.75 -10.99
N ARG A 123 -3.27 -6.57 -11.53
CA ARG A 123 -3.28 -6.92 -12.97
C ARG A 123 -4.68 -6.89 -13.55
N LEU A 124 -4.75 -6.44 -14.80
CA LEU A 124 -5.94 -6.57 -15.64
C LEU A 124 -5.59 -7.51 -16.79
N THR A 125 -6.28 -8.63 -16.86
CA THR A 125 -6.04 -9.65 -17.88
C THR A 125 -7.34 -9.97 -18.61
N THR A 126 -7.27 -10.11 -19.93
CA THR A 126 -8.43 -10.50 -20.74
C THR A 126 -8.89 -11.91 -20.34
N ILE A 127 -10.20 -12.14 -20.36
CA ILE A 127 -10.82 -13.43 -20.08
C ILE A 127 -11.15 -14.09 -21.42
N GLU A 128 -10.78 -15.36 -21.58
CA GLU A 128 -11.29 -16.18 -22.67
C GLU A 128 -12.69 -16.70 -22.31
N GLN A 129 -13.68 -16.32 -23.12
CA GLN A 129 -15.10 -16.57 -22.90
C GLN A 129 -15.52 -18.04 -23.18
N LYS A 130 -14.71 -19.03 -22.78
CA LYS A 130 -14.98 -20.45 -23.08
C LYS A 130 -15.58 -21.30 -21.96
N VAL A 131 -15.82 -20.76 -20.76
CA VAL A 131 -16.46 -21.51 -19.67
C VAL A 131 -17.43 -20.62 -18.90
N LEU A 132 -18.62 -20.42 -19.48
CA LEU A 132 -19.81 -19.94 -18.76
C LEU A 132 -20.35 -21.09 -17.88
N ASP A 133 -19.59 -21.46 -16.85
CA ASP A 133 -20.09 -22.34 -15.79
C ASP A 133 -19.69 -21.80 -14.42
N TYR A 134 -20.46 -20.78 -14.01
CA TYR A 134 -20.82 -20.33 -12.67
C TYR A 134 -19.84 -20.36 -11.48
N LYS A 135 -18.52 -20.60 -11.62
CA LYS A 135 -17.63 -20.62 -10.44
C LYS A 135 -16.14 -20.39 -10.66
N LYS A 136 -15.61 -20.34 -11.89
CA LYS A 136 -14.16 -20.20 -12.13
C LYS A 136 -13.86 -19.41 -13.40
N PHE A 137 -13.29 -18.21 -13.26
CA PHE A 137 -12.72 -17.46 -14.37
C PHE A 137 -11.23 -17.78 -14.46
N THR A 138 -10.77 -18.15 -15.66
CA THR A 138 -9.35 -18.36 -15.95
C THR A 138 -8.92 -17.26 -16.93
N THR A 139 -7.84 -16.56 -16.61
CA THR A 139 -7.24 -15.61 -17.56
C THR A 139 -6.73 -16.34 -18.82
N VAL A 140 -6.53 -15.62 -19.92
CA VAL A 140 -5.82 -16.14 -21.11
C VAL A 140 -4.44 -16.72 -20.74
N ASP A 141 -3.81 -16.19 -19.68
CA ASP A 141 -2.51 -16.65 -19.17
C ASP A 141 -2.61 -17.84 -18.19
N GLY A 142 -3.79 -18.46 -18.03
CA GLY A 142 -3.97 -19.62 -17.15
C GLY A 142 -3.99 -19.31 -15.65
N GLN A 143 -3.88 -18.05 -15.23
CA GLN A 143 -4.02 -17.67 -13.83
C GLN A 143 -5.47 -17.88 -13.37
N MET A 144 -5.66 -18.84 -12.48
CA MET A 144 -6.91 -19.04 -11.75
C MET A 144 -6.95 -18.11 -10.56
N CYS A 145 -8.07 -17.42 -10.37
CA CYS A 145 -8.25 -16.66 -9.16
C CYS A 145 -8.34 -17.58 -7.94
N PRO A 146 -7.54 -17.37 -6.89
CA PRO A 146 -7.74 -18.07 -5.63
C PRO A 146 -9.10 -17.63 -5.10
N MET A 147 -10.07 -18.55 -5.09
CA MET A 147 -11.33 -18.30 -4.41
C MET A 147 -10.98 -18.13 -2.93
N LEU A 148 -11.08 -16.91 -2.42
CA LEU A 148 -11.13 -16.68 -0.99
C LEU A 148 -12.44 -17.32 -0.51
N GLU A 149 -12.34 -18.47 0.13
CA GLU A 149 -13.46 -19.06 0.87
C GLU A 149 -13.97 -17.98 1.84
N LYS A 150 -15.26 -17.62 1.70
CA LYS A 150 -15.94 -16.71 2.60
C LYS A 150 -16.14 -17.33 3.97
#